data_AF-A0A357HXW3-F1
#
_entry.id   AF-A0A357HXW3-F1
#
_cell.length_a   1.000
_cell.length_b   1.000
_cell.length_c   1.000
_cell.angle_alpha   90.00
_cell.angle_beta   90.00
_cell.angle_gamma   90.00
#
_symmetry.space_group_name_H-M   'P 1'
#
loop_
_entity.id
_entity.type
_entity.pdbx_description
1 polymer ?
#
loop_
_entity_poly.entity_id
_entity_poly.type
_entity_poly.pdbx_seq_one_letter_code
_entity_poly.pdbx_strand_id
1 'polypeptide(L)'
;GAEPEDASITTFTDEAAIPRLSNVWDIAVLYGPHGAPEFFTPKDIETFFENEWEVHYNSARTGVRLIGPKPEWARTDGGEAGLHPSNIHDNAYAIGAIDFTGDMPVILGPDGPSLGGFVCPATIIQSERWKMGQLKPGDKVRFRCVTREEAEHLRSVHEESILTLETDFSVPDSPRIPAPQEAILHDEGEGADRIVIRQAGDAYILAEVGPMALDFKLRFHIHVLYEALKKETFEAVQDITPGIRSLQVHFDPAKVSAESVAAWIALVNAKLPPLENVTVPSRVVHLPLSWDSPSTKKAIDIYMQSVRPDAPWCPDNIEFIRRINGLDTREDVYNVVFNARYVVLGLGDVYLGAPVATPLDPRHRLVTTKYNPARTWTPENAVGIGGAYMCIYGMEGPGGYQFVGRTVQMWNRYRSTSSFEAGKPWLLRFFDQIRYYPVSEDELNQMRKDFPHGRFEPKIEEGEFSLADYQAYLAENDDSICEFKTKQQAAFEDERARWKAAGLDSFVEEEVMQAEDDTAGLPVGAEPVESPVAGSVWKILLEEGATVAVGDTIAVLESMKMEIKLEAPIAGTLCAILCKEGQAVQPGQSLFGITPND
;
A
#
# COMPACT_ATOMS: atom_id res chain seq x y z
N GLY A 1 37.96 1.55 -3.77
CA GLY A 1 38.33 2.69 -4.61
C GLY A 1 39.36 3.48 -3.86
N ALA A 2 40.43 3.93 -4.51
CA ALA A 2 41.25 4.98 -3.94
C ALA A 2 40.43 6.28 -3.97
N GLU A 3 40.51 7.09 -2.92
CA GLU A 3 39.97 8.45 -2.97
C GLU A 3 40.64 9.22 -4.12
N PRO A 4 39.92 10.10 -4.83
CA PRO A 4 40.51 10.85 -5.93
C PRO A 4 41.65 11.73 -5.42
N GLU A 5 42.85 11.60 -5.99
CA GLU A 5 44.07 12.30 -5.56
C GLU A 5 44.02 13.84 -5.73
N ASP A 6 42.99 14.38 -6.38
CA ASP A 6 42.78 15.82 -6.65
C ASP A 6 41.38 16.33 -6.25
N ALA A 7 40.68 15.66 -5.32
CA ALA A 7 39.39 16.17 -4.84
C ALA A 7 39.61 17.41 -3.94
N SER A 8 39.35 18.61 -4.47
CA SER A 8 39.26 19.81 -3.65
C SER A 8 38.03 19.71 -2.74
N ILE A 9 38.25 19.66 -1.42
CA ILE A 9 37.16 19.74 -0.44
C ILE A 9 36.63 21.18 -0.44
N THR A 10 35.55 21.43 -1.18
CA THR A 10 34.79 22.67 -1.05
C THR A 10 34.05 22.63 0.28
N THR A 11 34.48 23.45 1.23
CA THR A 11 33.80 23.58 2.53
C THR A 11 32.73 24.65 2.36
N PHE A 12 31.45 24.29 2.50
CA PHE A 12 30.37 25.26 2.51
C PHE A 12 30.46 26.07 3.81
N THR A 13 30.83 27.35 3.70
CA THR A 13 31.00 28.24 4.87
C THR A 13 29.78 29.10 5.15
N ASP A 14 28.76 29.08 4.28
CA ASP A 14 27.53 29.81 4.51
C ASP A 14 26.56 28.97 5.35
N GLU A 15 26.49 29.27 6.65
CA GLU A 15 25.52 28.65 7.56
C GLU A 15 24.06 28.89 7.12
N ALA A 16 23.78 29.97 6.36
CA ALA A 16 22.44 30.23 5.84
C ALA A 16 22.01 29.25 4.74
N ALA A 17 22.97 28.63 4.04
CA ALA A 17 22.71 27.62 3.01
C ALA A 17 22.50 26.20 3.60
N ILE A 18 22.74 26.01 4.91
CA ILE A 18 22.51 24.73 5.58
C ILE A 18 21.02 24.64 5.98
N PRO A 19 20.29 23.59 5.57
CA PRO A 19 18.90 23.41 6.00
C PRO A 19 18.79 23.31 7.51
N ARG A 20 17.86 24.06 8.10
CA ARG A 20 17.58 23.98 9.54
C ARG A 20 16.88 22.66 9.85
N LEU A 21 17.60 21.75 10.49
CA LEU A 21 17.01 20.52 11.03
C LEU A 21 16.27 20.86 12.33
N SER A 22 15.03 20.39 12.42
CA SER A 22 14.05 20.72 13.46
C SER A 22 13.27 19.45 13.81
N ASN A 23 12.54 19.46 14.92
CA ASN A 23 11.57 18.40 15.24
C ASN A 23 10.15 18.81 14.80
N VAL A 24 9.99 19.97 14.17
CA VAL A 24 8.75 20.49 13.59
C VAL A 24 9.04 20.94 12.15
N TRP A 25 8.34 20.37 11.20
CA TRP A 25 8.59 20.52 9.77
C TRP A 25 7.37 21.10 9.06
N ASP A 26 7.57 22.18 8.32
CA ASP A 26 6.63 22.65 7.33
C ASP A 26 6.99 22.03 5.98
N ILE A 27 6.05 21.30 5.38
CA ILE A 27 6.25 20.57 4.12
C ILE A 27 5.24 21.06 3.10
N ALA A 28 5.70 21.63 1.98
CA ALA A 28 4.78 22.08 0.95
C ALA A 28 4.19 20.91 0.13
N VAL A 29 2.88 21.00 -0.12
CA VAL A 29 2.09 19.97 -0.80
C VAL A 29 1.13 20.61 -1.79
N LEU A 30 0.79 19.87 -2.84
CA LEU A 30 -0.32 20.21 -3.73
C LEU A 30 -1.56 19.40 -3.33
N TYR A 31 -2.72 20.05 -3.36
CA TYR A 31 -3.99 19.41 -3.08
C TYR A 31 -4.42 18.47 -4.21
N GLY A 32 -4.96 17.31 -3.84
CA GLY A 32 -5.35 16.24 -4.74
C GLY A 32 -4.49 14.97 -4.62
N PRO A 33 -4.94 13.87 -5.26
CA PRO A 33 -6.09 13.82 -6.16
C PRO A 33 -7.46 13.74 -5.48
N HIS A 34 -7.57 13.15 -4.28
CA HIS A 34 -8.85 12.79 -3.67
C HIS A 34 -9.22 13.76 -2.54
N GLY A 35 -10.01 14.79 -2.86
CA GLY A 35 -10.39 15.84 -1.92
C GLY A 35 -11.86 15.83 -1.48
N ALA A 36 -12.25 16.92 -0.82
CA ALA A 36 -13.64 17.27 -0.57
C ALA A 36 -14.35 17.80 -1.83
N PRO A 37 -15.68 17.63 -1.95
CA PRO A 37 -16.57 16.97 -0.99
C PRO A 37 -16.77 15.47 -1.27
N GLU A 38 -16.05 14.89 -2.22
CA GLU A 38 -16.31 13.53 -2.72
C GLU A 38 -15.85 12.43 -1.75
N PHE A 39 -14.66 12.61 -1.17
CA PHE A 39 -14.05 11.63 -0.27
C PHE A 39 -13.97 12.13 1.17
N PHE A 40 -13.57 13.39 1.32
CA PHE A 40 -13.43 14.08 2.58
C PHE A 40 -14.53 15.12 2.75
N THR A 41 -14.94 15.42 3.98
CA THR A 41 -15.76 16.61 4.22
C THR A 41 -14.90 17.88 4.07
N PRO A 42 -15.48 19.05 3.78
CA PRO A 42 -14.71 20.30 3.79
C PRO A 42 -13.97 20.55 5.11
N LYS A 43 -14.59 20.17 6.24
CA LYS A 43 -14.00 20.26 7.58
C LYS A 43 -12.80 19.32 7.76
N ASP A 44 -12.83 18.13 7.15
CA ASP A 44 -11.68 17.22 7.17
C ASP A 44 -10.47 17.84 6.48
N ILE A 45 -10.69 18.54 5.35
CA ILE A 45 -9.62 19.24 4.62
C ILE A 45 -9.08 20.43 5.42
N GLU A 46 -9.95 21.22 6.06
CA GLU A 46 -9.55 22.27 7.00
C GLU A 46 -8.67 21.71 8.12
N THR A 47 -9.17 20.67 8.79
CA THR A 47 -8.47 19.97 9.88
C THR A 47 -7.12 19.44 9.41
N PHE A 48 -7.05 18.86 8.22
CA PHE A 48 -5.82 18.30 7.65
C PHE A 48 -4.69 19.34 7.51
N PHE A 49 -5.02 20.54 7.02
CA PHE A 49 -4.04 21.61 6.79
C PHE A 49 -3.78 22.50 8.02
N GLU A 50 -4.68 22.52 9.01
CA GLU A 50 -4.51 23.31 10.24
C GLU A 50 -3.74 22.57 11.34
N ASN A 51 -3.72 21.24 11.32
CA ASN A 51 -3.14 20.43 12.40
C ASN A 51 -1.68 20.01 12.16
N GLU A 52 -1.01 19.73 13.27
CA GLU A 52 0.28 19.06 13.30
C GLU A 52 0.07 17.54 13.29
N TRP A 53 0.89 16.83 12.53
CA TRP A 53 0.90 15.38 12.41
C TRP A 53 2.18 14.83 13.01
N GLU A 54 2.09 13.90 13.96
CA GLU A 54 3.26 13.30 14.60
C GLU A 54 3.75 12.08 13.82
N VAL A 55 5.05 11.95 13.61
CA VAL A 55 5.66 10.83 12.92
C VAL A 55 5.66 9.60 13.83
N HIS A 56 4.99 8.55 13.37
CA HIS A 56 4.91 7.27 14.07
C HIS A 56 6.20 6.45 13.92
N TYR A 57 6.56 5.64 14.92
CA TYR A 57 7.77 4.81 14.92
C TYR A 57 7.80 3.76 13.78
N ASN A 58 6.62 3.33 13.34
CA ASN A 58 6.45 2.38 12.23
C ASN A 58 6.58 3.08 10.85
N SER A 59 7.72 3.72 10.63
CA SER A 59 8.07 4.50 9.44
C SER A 59 9.37 3.97 8.81
N ALA A 60 9.41 3.91 7.48
CA ALA A 60 10.56 3.41 6.72
C ALA A 60 10.58 3.98 5.29
N ARG A 61 11.51 3.53 4.44
CA ARG A 61 11.58 3.95 3.02
C ARG A 61 10.32 3.65 2.20
N THR A 62 9.50 2.69 2.64
CA THR A 62 8.18 2.39 2.04
C THR A 62 7.17 3.50 2.31
N GLY A 63 7.34 4.26 3.40
CA GLY A 63 6.47 5.35 3.78
C GLY A 63 6.61 5.74 5.25
N VAL A 64 6.26 6.99 5.54
CA VAL A 64 6.31 7.61 6.87
C VAL A 64 4.89 7.69 7.43
N ARG A 65 4.59 6.90 8.46
CA ARG A 65 3.26 6.86 9.08
C ARG A 65 3.09 8.05 10.01
N LEU A 66 1.88 8.59 10.03
CA LEU A 66 1.54 9.77 10.81
C LEU A 66 0.40 9.49 11.80
N ILE A 67 0.45 10.16 12.93
CA ILE A 67 -0.58 10.20 13.97
C ILE A 67 -1.18 11.60 13.96
N GLY A 68 -2.51 11.69 13.98
CA GLY A 68 -3.21 12.97 13.99
C GLY A 68 -4.72 12.82 13.97
N PRO A 69 -5.45 13.90 13.65
CA PRO A 69 -6.91 13.90 13.64
C PRO A 69 -7.49 12.85 12.67
N LYS A 70 -8.59 12.21 13.09
CA LYS A 70 -9.32 11.24 12.27
C LYS A 70 -10.34 11.96 11.37
N PRO A 71 -10.47 11.60 10.08
CA PRO A 71 -11.49 12.16 9.21
C PRO A 71 -12.92 11.73 9.60
N GLU A 72 -13.90 12.60 9.38
CA GLU A 72 -15.33 12.29 9.48
C GLU A 72 -15.87 11.57 8.23
N TRP A 73 -15.18 11.70 7.09
CA TRP A 73 -15.50 11.11 5.79
C TRP A 73 -16.79 11.63 5.14
N ALA A 74 -16.76 11.91 3.84
CA ALA A 74 -17.95 12.34 3.09
C ALA A 74 -18.88 11.19 2.68
N ARG A 75 -18.47 9.94 2.91
CA ARG A 75 -19.18 8.72 2.51
C ARG A 75 -19.11 7.67 3.59
N THR A 76 -20.04 6.71 3.53
CA THR A 76 -20.21 5.68 4.57
C THR A 76 -19.32 4.46 4.40
N ASP A 77 -18.87 4.19 3.18
CA ASP A 77 -18.01 3.06 2.79
C ASP A 77 -17.42 3.29 1.38
N GLY A 78 -16.58 2.36 0.94
CA GLY A 78 -15.95 2.34 -0.39
C GLY A 78 -16.64 1.42 -1.40
N GLY A 79 -17.84 0.89 -1.10
CA GLY A 79 -18.55 -0.05 -1.96
C GLY A 79 -17.74 -1.34 -2.24
N GLU A 80 -17.71 -1.77 -3.51
CA GLU A 80 -17.01 -2.99 -3.95
C GLU A 80 -15.48 -2.93 -3.76
N ALA A 81 -14.91 -1.74 -3.60
CA ALA A 81 -13.48 -1.54 -3.34
C ALA A 81 -13.08 -1.83 -1.89
N GLY A 82 -14.03 -1.79 -0.95
CA GLY A 82 -13.80 -2.05 0.46
C GLY A 82 -14.78 -1.34 1.38
N LEU A 83 -14.86 -1.83 2.62
CA LEU A 83 -15.83 -1.35 3.61
C LEU A 83 -15.50 0.01 4.23
N HIS A 84 -14.23 0.43 4.20
CA HIS A 84 -13.82 1.66 4.81
C HIS A 84 -14.10 2.84 3.86
N PRO A 85 -14.59 4.00 4.34
CA PRO A 85 -14.77 5.20 3.52
C PRO A 85 -13.51 5.72 2.82
N SER A 86 -12.33 5.26 3.20
CA SER A 86 -11.08 5.59 2.48
C SER A 86 -10.85 4.71 1.25
N ASN A 87 -11.58 3.60 1.08
CA ASN A 87 -11.27 2.58 0.07
C ASN A 87 -11.72 2.95 -1.35
N ILE A 88 -10.80 3.03 -2.29
CA ILE A 88 -11.10 3.24 -3.71
C ILE A 88 -10.69 2.03 -4.54
N HIS A 89 -11.26 1.90 -5.73
CA HIS A 89 -10.75 0.93 -6.70
C HIS A 89 -9.31 1.26 -7.04
N ASP A 90 -8.45 0.25 -6.96
CA ASP A 90 -7.02 0.48 -6.83
C ASP A 90 -6.46 1.30 -8.02
N ASN A 91 -5.68 2.32 -7.70
CA ASN A 91 -5.06 3.23 -8.65
C ASN A 91 -3.57 3.39 -8.37
N ALA A 92 -2.86 4.03 -9.31
CA ALA A 92 -1.44 4.31 -9.13
C ALA A 92 -1.23 5.55 -8.25
N TYR A 93 -0.28 5.46 -7.32
CA TYR A 93 0.09 6.52 -6.40
C TYR A 93 1.30 7.32 -6.88
N ALA A 94 1.38 8.58 -6.44
CA ALA A 94 2.54 9.42 -6.63
C ALA A 94 3.50 9.25 -5.45
N ILE A 95 4.81 9.37 -5.69
CA ILE A 95 5.79 9.42 -4.60
C ILE A 95 5.56 10.70 -3.79
N GLY A 96 5.41 10.56 -2.47
CA GLY A 96 5.06 11.64 -1.56
C GLY A 96 3.56 11.90 -1.43
N ALA A 97 2.69 11.07 -2.04
CA ALA A 97 1.26 11.12 -1.78
C ALA A 97 0.98 10.78 -0.30
N ILE A 98 0.00 11.45 0.28
CA ILE A 98 -0.38 11.27 1.69
C ILE A 98 -1.59 10.33 1.70
N ASP A 99 -1.33 9.05 1.84
CA ASP A 99 -2.31 7.98 1.64
C ASP A 99 -3.04 7.63 2.94
N PHE A 100 -4.38 7.67 2.94
CA PHE A 100 -5.20 7.35 4.10
C PHE A 100 -5.54 5.86 4.16
N THR A 101 -4.65 5.08 4.77
CA THR A 101 -4.79 3.64 5.01
C THR A 101 -5.79 3.32 6.12
N GLY A 102 -7.05 3.65 5.87
CA GLY A 102 -8.09 3.73 6.92
C GLY A 102 -8.15 5.16 7.44
N ASP A 103 -8.20 5.33 8.76
CA ASP A 103 -8.23 6.66 9.40
C ASP A 103 -6.85 7.28 9.64
N MET A 104 -5.77 6.54 9.38
CA MET A 104 -4.39 6.98 9.62
C MET A 104 -3.63 7.21 8.31
N PRO A 105 -3.02 8.40 8.12
CA PRO A 105 -2.25 8.68 6.92
C PRO A 105 -0.82 8.12 6.96
N VAL A 106 -0.29 7.86 5.77
CA VAL A 106 1.11 7.53 5.51
C VAL A 106 1.62 8.33 4.31
N ILE A 107 2.75 9.01 4.46
CA ILE A 107 3.45 9.63 3.32
C ILE A 107 4.12 8.49 2.55
N LEU A 108 3.73 8.27 1.30
CA LEU A 108 4.30 7.21 0.47
C LEU A 108 5.73 7.53 0.06
N GLY A 109 6.66 6.66 0.44
CA GLY A 109 8.08 6.84 0.19
C GLY A 109 8.52 6.32 -1.19
N PRO A 110 9.81 6.46 -1.54
CA PRO A 110 10.35 6.00 -2.82
C PRO A 110 10.33 4.47 -2.99
N ASP A 111 10.33 3.71 -1.90
CA ASP A 111 10.13 2.25 -1.93
C ASP A 111 8.67 1.87 -1.60
N GLY A 112 7.75 2.83 -1.73
CA GLY A 112 6.34 2.68 -1.39
C GLY A 112 5.53 1.91 -2.44
N PRO A 113 4.27 1.58 -2.11
CA PRO A 113 3.36 0.90 -3.01
C PRO A 113 3.18 1.70 -4.31
N SER A 114 3.16 1.01 -5.45
CA SER A 114 2.83 1.63 -6.73
C SER A 114 1.31 1.75 -6.93
N LEU A 115 0.59 0.64 -6.74
CA LEU A 115 -0.85 0.54 -6.95
C LEU A 115 -1.50 0.23 -5.60
N GLY A 116 -2.58 0.92 -5.25
CA GLY A 116 -3.35 0.61 -4.05
C GLY A 116 -4.72 1.30 -4.00
N GLY A 117 -5.51 0.92 -2.99
CA GLY A 117 -6.96 1.19 -2.93
C GLY A 117 -7.37 2.13 -1.81
N PHE A 118 -6.66 3.24 -1.63
CA PHE A 118 -6.92 4.25 -0.60
C PHE A 118 -6.82 5.67 -1.15
N VAL A 119 -7.59 6.60 -0.59
CA VAL A 119 -7.60 8.01 -1.00
C VAL A 119 -6.39 8.79 -0.52
N CYS A 120 -6.04 9.84 -1.25
CA CYS A 120 -4.90 10.73 -1.00
C CYS A 120 -5.34 12.19 -1.18
N PRO A 121 -5.48 13.01 -0.12
CA PRO A 121 -5.92 14.39 -0.25
C PRO A 121 -4.84 15.37 -0.72
N ALA A 122 -3.56 15.01 -0.59
CA ALA A 122 -2.47 15.87 -1.01
C ALA A 122 -1.20 15.05 -1.35
N THR A 123 -0.29 15.67 -2.10
CA THR A 123 1.00 15.09 -2.50
C THR A 123 2.13 16.11 -2.28
N ILE A 124 3.21 15.67 -1.63
CA ILE A 124 4.42 16.49 -1.43
C ILE A 124 5.05 16.85 -2.77
N ILE A 125 5.33 18.14 -2.95
CA ILE A 125 5.97 18.66 -4.17
C ILE A 125 7.42 18.14 -4.28
N GLN A 126 7.93 17.98 -5.50
CA GLN A 126 9.22 17.37 -5.75
C GLN A 126 10.37 18.06 -5.01
N SER A 127 10.35 19.40 -4.93
CA SER A 127 11.37 20.19 -4.23
C SER A 127 11.40 20.00 -2.71
N GLU A 128 10.34 19.43 -2.13
CA GLU A 128 10.18 19.24 -0.68
C GLU A 128 10.35 17.78 -0.24
N ARG A 129 10.41 16.84 -1.19
CA ARG A 129 10.50 15.40 -0.89
C ARG A 129 11.70 15.05 -0.02
N TRP A 130 12.79 15.81 -0.07
CA TRP A 130 13.98 15.54 0.75
C TRP A 130 13.67 15.59 2.26
N LYS A 131 12.70 16.41 2.69
CA LYS A 131 12.28 16.51 4.11
C LYS A 131 11.75 15.18 4.63
N MET A 132 11.08 14.38 3.78
CA MET A 132 10.61 13.05 4.17
C MET A 132 11.75 12.13 4.64
N GLY A 133 12.96 12.31 4.08
CA GLY A 133 14.14 11.53 4.43
C GLY A 133 14.81 11.98 5.72
N GLN A 134 14.39 13.11 6.30
CA GLN A 134 14.91 13.65 7.56
C GLN A 134 13.98 13.40 8.76
N LEU A 135 12.72 13.04 8.50
CA LEU A 135 11.72 12.78 9.53
C LEU A 135 12.13 11.61 10.43
N LYS A 136 11.94 11.80 11.73
CA LYS A 136 12.18 10.78 12.77
C LYS A 136 10.91 10.56 13.60
N PRO A 137 10.74 9.39 14.21
CA PRO A 137 9.66 9.16 15.16
C PRO A 137 9.58 10.27 16.22
N GLY A 138 8.39 10.81 16.45
CA GLY A 138 8.14 11.94 17.35
C GLY A 138 8.28 13.34 16.72
N ASP A 139 8.83 13.46 15.50
CA ASP A 139 8.79 14.72 14.75
C ASP A 139 7.35 15.12 14.43
N LYS A 140 7.10 16.42 14.32
CA LYS A 140 5.82 16.98 13.89
C LYS A 140 5.90 17.53 12.48
N VAL A 141 4.84 17.32 11.71
CA VAL A 141 4.70 17.77 10.32
C VAL A 141 3.47 18.65 10.18
N ARG A 142 3.62 19.80 9.51
CA ARG A 142 2.55 20.69 9.07
C ARG A 142 2.56 20.73 7.56
N PHE A 143 1.45 20.33 6.94
CA PHE A 143 1.34 20.39 5.49
C PHE A 143 0.95 21.80 5.04
N ARG A 144 1.76 22.38 4.15
CA ARG A 144 1.54 23.71 3.59
C ARG A 144 1.00 23.58 2.18
N CYS A 145 -0.31 23.75 2.04
CA CYS A 145 -0.94 23.73 0.72
C CYS A 145 -0.40 24.90 -0.11
N VAL A 146 0.24 24.60 -1.23
CA VAL A 146 0.69 25.60 -2.20
C VAL A 146 -0.16 25.54 -3.45
N THR A 147 -0.20 26.64 -4.19
CA THR A 147 -0.72 26.69 -5.55
C THR A 147 0.26 26.04 -6.52
N ARG A 148 -0.21 25.76 -7.75
CA ARG A 148 0.66 25.25 -8.83
C ARG A 148 1.77 26.22 -9.19
N GLU A 149 1.44 27.51 -9.27
CA GLU A 149 2.41 28.58 -9.57
C GLU A 149 3.50 28.66 -8.49
N GLU A 150 3.12 28.54 -7.21
CA GLU A 150 4.08 28.48 -6.10
C GLU A 150 4.95 27.21 -6.15
N ALA A 151 4.36 26.05 -6.47
CA ALA A 151 5.13 24.81 -6.61
C ALA A 151 6.16 24.89 -7.76
N GLU A 152 5.78 25.47 -8.90
CA GLU A 152 6.68 25.73 -10.04
C GLU A 152 7.79 26.73 -9.69
N HIS A 153 7.44 27.77 -8.94
CA HIS A 153 8.42 28.75 -8.43
C HIS A 153 9.41 28.08 -7.47
N LEU A 154 8.94 27.31 -6.49
CA LEU A 154 9.79 26.58 -5.54
C LEU A 154 10.70 25.57 -6.23
N ARG A 155 10.21 24.88 -7.26
CA ARG A 155 11.06 24.02 -8.10
C ARG A 155 12.17 24.81 -8.78
N SER A 156 11.82 25.95 -9.41
CA SER A 156 12.79 26.79 -10.11
C SER A 156 13.88 27.30 -9.18
N VAL A 157 13.49 27.80 -7.99
CA VAL A 157 14.44 28.24 -6.95
C VAL A 157 15.33 27.08 -6.50
N HIS A 158 14.77 25.90 -6.29
CA HIS A 158 15.54 24.72 -5.90
C HIS A 158 16.56 24.31 -6.98
N GLU A 159 16.16 24.26 -8.25
CA GLU A 159 17.07 23.95 -9.36
C GLU A 159 18.18 25.00 -9.52
N GLU A 160 17.83 26.28 -9.43
CA GLU A 160 18.80 27.38 -9.47
C GLU A 160 19.80 27.27 -8.31
N SER A 161 19.31 26.96 -7.10
CA SER A 161 20.18 26.85 -5.92
C SER A 161 21.21 25.73 -6.00
N ILE A 162 20.93 24.65 -6.72
CA ILE A 162 21.91 23.57 -6.97
C ILE A 162 23.02 24.08 -7.91
N LEU A 163 22.67 24.92 -8.88
CA LEU A 163 23.59 25.45 -9.88
C LEU A 163 24.44 26.61 -9.34
N THR A 164 23.85 27.48 -8.52
CA THR A 164 24.49 28.70 -8.00
C THR A 164 25.09 28.52 -6.62
N LEU A 165 24.63 27.53 -5.85
CA LEU A 165 24.91 27.35 -4.43
C LEU A 165 24.39 28.50 -3.55
N GLU A 166 23.44 29.28 -4.07
CA GLU A 166 22.73 30.35 -3.37
C GLU A 166 21.24 30.01 -3.29
N THR A 167 20.58 30.29 -2.17
CA THR A 167 19.16 29.95 -2.02
C THR A 167 18.39 30.98 -1.19
N ASP A 168 17.20 31.33 -1.67
CA ASP A 168 16.15 32.02 -0.93
C ASP A 168 14.91 31.12 -0.74
N PHE A 169 15.10 29.79 -0.87
CA PHE A 169 14.04 28.81 -0.77
C PHE A 169 13.30 28.91 0.56
N SER A 170 12.03 29.30 0.50
CA SER A 170 11.15 29.39 1.65
C SER A 170 9.76 28.92 1.27
N VAL A 171 9.20 28.01 2.05
CA VAL A 171 7.79 27.62 1.93
C VAL A 171 6.89 28.63 2.63
N PRO A 172 5.62 28.79 2.22
CA PRO A 172 4.67 29.63 2.93
C PRO A 172 4.39 29.09 4.35
N ASP A 173 4.49 29.98 5.35
CA ASP A 173 4.24 29.62 6.77
C ASP A 173 2.74 29.60 7.12
N SER A 174 1.91 30.31 6.36
CA SER A 174 0.48 30.43 6.63
C SER A 174 -0.29 29.23 6.07
N PRO A 175 -1.23 28.64 6.83
CA PRO A 175 -2.10 27.59 6.28
C PRO A 175 -2.97 28.18 5.16
N ARG A 176 -3.10 27.40 4.08
CA ARG A 176 -3.97 27.70 2.95
C ARG A 176 -4.94 26.53 2.82
N ILE A 177 -6.24 26.83 2.82
CA ILE A 177 -7.27 25.83 2.56
C ILE A 177 -7.61 25.89 1.06
N PRO A 178 -7.40 24.80 0.31
CA PRO A 178 -7.69 24.77 -1.12
C PRO A 178 -9.19 24.80 -1.39
N ALA A 179 -9.59 25.29 -2.55
CA ALA A 179 -10.99 25.20 -2.97
C ALA A 179 -11.34 23.74 -3.33
N PRO A 180 -12.59 23.27 -3.12
CA PRO A 180 -12.95 21.87 -3.40
C PRO A 180 -12.63 21.38 -4.82
N GLN A 181 -12.77 22.26 -5.82
CA GLN A 181 -12.53 21.93 -7.24
C GLN A 181 -11.07 22.09 -7.66
N GLU A 182 -10.19 22.57 -6.80
CA GLU A 182 -8.81 22.91 -7.18
C GLU A 182 -7.99 21.70 -7.65
N ALA A 183 -8.30 20.51 -7.14
CA ALA A 183 -7.66 19.27 -7.56
C ALA A 183 -8.15 18.78 -8.94
N ILE A 184 -9.25 19.31 -9.49
CA ILE A 184 -9.86 18.85 -10.74
C ILE A 184 -9.40 19.76 -11.89
N LEU A 185 -8.64 19.19 -12.83
CA LEU A 185 -8.10 19.88 -14.00
C LEU A 185 -9.04 19.80 -15.20
N HIS A 186 -9.77 18.70 -15.30
CA HIS A 186 -10.73 18.44 -16.37
C HIS A 186 -11.85 17.53 -15.86
N ASP A 187 -13.08 17.79 -16.29
CA ASP A 187 -14.26 16.99 -15.96
C ASP A 187 -15.22 17.06 -17.15
N GLU A 188 -15.36 15.95 -17.88
CA GLU A 188 -16.22 15.87 -19.06
C GLU A 188 -17.02 14.56 -19.09
N GLY A 189 -18.18 14.61 -19.74
CA GLY A 189 -19.04 13.45 -19.94
C GLY A 189 -19.91 13.08 -18.73
N GLU A 190 -20.61 11.95 -18.84
CA GLU A 190 -21.53 11.45 -17.82
C GLU A 190 -21.49 9.91 -17.75
N GLY A 191 -21.96 9.35 -16.63
CA GLY A 191 -22.09 7.89 -16.47
C GLY A 191 -20.75 7.16 -16.64
N ALA A 192 -20.76 6.07 -17.40
CA ALA A 192 -19.58 5.22 -17.63
C ALA A 192 -18.51 5.87 -18.53
N ASP A 193 -18.87 6.90 -19.29
CA ASP A 193 -17.97 7.56 -20.24
C ASP A 193 -17.43 8.90 -19.69
N ARG A 194 -17.86 9.32 -18.48
CA ARG A 194 -17.32 10.48 -17.77
C ARG A 194 -15.85 10.29 -17.48
N ILE A 195 -15.01 11.29 -17.73
CA ILE A 195 -13.61 11.30 -17.33
C ILE A 195 -13.34 12.52 -16.43
N VAL A 196 -12.73 12.27 -15.28
CA VAL A 196 -12.26 13.30 -14.35
C VAL A 196 -10.74 13.21 -14.30
N ILE A 197 -10.06 14.31 -14.61
CA ILE A 197 -8.60 14.39 -14.59
C ILE A 197 -8.19 15.27 -13.42
N ARG A 198 -7.42 14.68 -12.51
CA ARG A 198 -7.06 15.27 -11.23
C ARG A 198 -5.57 15.50 -11.11
N GLN A 199 -5.21 16.55 -10.40
CA GLN A 199 -3.85 16.79 -9.97
C GLN A 199 -3.42 15.75 -8.91
N ALA A 200 -2.23 15.19 -9.05
CA ALA A 200 -1.66 14.22 -8.11
C ALA A 200 -0.22 14.61 -7.71
N GLY A 201 -0.04 15.85 -7.26
CA GLY A 201 1.27 16.46 -7.05
C GLY A 201 1.68 17.37 -8.21
N ASP A 202 2.97 17.73 -8.25
CA ASP A 202 3.55 18.59 -9.28
C ASP A 202 4.01 17.82 -10.52
N ALA A 203 4.31 16.52 -10.38
CA ALA A 203 4.83 15.67 -11.46
C ALA A 203 3.85 14.57 -11.93
N TYR A 204 2.64 14.49 -11.38
CA TYR A 204 1.69 13.44 -11.74
C TYR A 204 0.27 13.96 -11.96
N ILE A 205 -0.42 13.34 -12.91
CA ILE A 205 -1.85 13.49 -13.16
C ILE A 205 -2.53 12.14 -13.00
N LEU A 206 -3.73 12.13 -12.42
CA LEU A 206 -4.60 10.96 -12.33
C LEU A 206 -5.87 11.18 -13.15
N ALA A 207 -6.05 10.43 -14.23
CA ALA A 207 -7.30 10.38 -14.98
C ALA A 207 -8.17 9.22 -14.49
N GLU A 208 -9.45 9.47 -14.31
CA GLU A 208 -10.42 8.54 -13.72
C GLU A 208 -11.66 8.45 -14.61
N VAL A 209 -12.08 7.24 -14.98
CA VAL A 209 -13.20 7.03 -15.92
C VAL A 209 -14.39 6.35 -15.24
N GLY A 210 -15.58 6.89 -15.47
CA GLY A 210 -16.85 6.32 -15.06
C GLY A 210 -17.13 6.43 -13.55
N PRO A 211 -18.16 5.75 -13.04
CA PRO A 211 -18.44 5.68 -11.60
C PRO A 211 -17.38 4.83 -10.87
N MET A 212 -17.34 4.93 -9.53
CA MET A 212 -16.58 4.00 -8.67
C MET A 212 -17.26 2.62 -8.66
N ALA A 213 -17.00 1.82 -9.69
CA ALA A 213 -17.51 0.47 -9.83
C ALA A 213 -16.45 -0.50 -10.35
N LEU A 214 -16.56 -1.78 -9.98
CA LEU A 214 -15.74 -2.85 -10.56
C LEU A 214 -16.37 -3.35 -11.87
N ASP A 215 -16.07 -2.64 -12.95
CA ASP A 215 -16.57 -2.93 -14.29
C ASP A 215 -15.43 -3.06 -15.31
N PHE A 216 -15.41 -4.18 -16.05
CA PHE A 216 -14.45 -4.39 -17.12
C PHE A 216 -14.62 -3.39 -18.26
N LYS A 217 -15.81 -2.83 -18.53
CA LYS A 217 -15.95 -1.75 -19.51
C LYS A 217 -15.03 -0.58 -19.18
N LEU A 218 -14.99 -0.16 -17.91
CA LEU A 218 -14.12 0.92 -17.44
C LEU A 218 -12.64 0.53 -17.59
N ARG A 219 -12.28 -0.70 -17.25
CA ARG A 219 -10.90 -1.18 -17.40
C ARG A 219 -10.45 -1.27 -18.87
N PHE A 220 -11.36 -1.67 -19.77
CA PHE A 220 -11.13 -1.66 -21.22
C PHE A 220 -10.96 -0.24 -21.75
N HIS A 221 -11.77 0.72 -21.29
CA HIS A 221 -11.60 2.14 -21.61
C HIS A 221 -10.19 2.61 -21.25
N ILE A 222 -9.77 2.38 -20.00
CA ILE A 222 -8.42 2.73 -19.53
C ILE A 222 -7.33 2.04 -20.36
N HIS A 223 -7.52 0.79 -20.78
CA HIS A 223 -6.54 0.11 -21.61
C HIS A 223 -6.40 0.73 -22.99
N VAL A 224 -7.52 1.03 -23.64
CA VAL A 224 -7.54 1.62 -24.97
C VAL A 224 -6.94 3.02 -24.93
N LEU A 225 -7.25 3.80 -23.88
CA LEU A 225 -6.61 5.09 -23.61
C LEU A 225 -5.10 4.94 -23.40
N TYR A 226 -4.66 4.00 -22.54
CA TYR A 226 -3.26 3.70 -22.27
C TYR A 226 -2.49 3.36 -23.56
N GLU A 227 -3.03 2.46 -24.39
CA GLU A 227 -2.41 2.06 -25.65
C GLU A 227 -2.41 3.20 -26.69
N ALA A 228 -3.42 4.06 -26.68
CA ALA A 228 -3.45 5.25 -27.54
C ALA A 228 -2.38 6.27 -27.13
N LEU A 229 -2.30 6.61 -25.84
CA LEU A 229 -1.32 7.56 -25.31
C LEU A 229 0.11 7.07 -25.52
N LYS A 230 0.38 5.77 -25.35
CA LYS A 230 1.71 5.18 -25.61
C LYS A 230 2.15 5.24 -27.07
N LYS A 231 1.23 5.37 -28.01
CA LYS A 231 1.55 5.53 -29.44
C LYS A 231 1.87 6.96 -29.80
N GLU A 232 1.46 7.93 -28.99
CA GLU A 232 1.83 9.34 -29.18
C GLU A 232 3.20 9.61 -28.56
N THR A 233 4.01 10.42 -29.26
CA THR A 233 5.30 10.88 -28.71
C THR A 233 5.08 12.17 -27.94
N PHE A 234 5.15 12.11 -26.62
CA PHE A 234 5.16 13.29 -25.75
C PHE A 234 6.41 13.25 -24.86
N GLU A 235 7.45 13.99 -25.25
CA GLU A 235 8.80 13.91 -24.65
C GLU A 235 8.83 14.16 -23.13
N ALA A 236 7.89 14.94 -22.61
CA ALA A 236 7.82 15.25 -21.19
C ALA A 236 7.21 14.13 -20.33
N VAL A 237 6.58 13.11 -20.94
CA VAL A 237 5.99 11.98 -20.21
C VAL A 237 7.07 10.94 -19.89
N GLN A 238 7.20 10.60 -18.62
CA GLN A 238 8.18 9.63 -18.12
C GLN A 238 7.59 8.22 -18.00
N ASP A 239 6.36 8.11 -17.48
CA ASP A 239 5.67 6.82 -17.33
C ASP A 239 4.15 6.98 -17.38
N ILE A 240 3.45 5.91 -17.75
CA ILE A 240 1.99 5.84 -17.78
C ILE A 240 1.57 4.54 -17.08
N THR A 241 0.86 4.66 -15.95
CA THR A 241 0.49 3.50 -15.12
C THR A 241 -1.03 3.33 -15.05
N PRO A 242 -1.61 2.26 -15.61
CA PRO A 242 -3.04 1.99 -15.50
C PRO A 242 -3.39 1.36 -14.15
N GLY A 243 -4.47 1.87 -13.54
CA GLY A 243 -5.19 1.26 -12.43
C GLY A 243 -6.43 0.49 -12.90
N ILE A 244 -7.39 0.28 -12.00
CA ILE A 244 -8.64 -0.44 -12.32
C ILE A 244 -9.53 0.38 -13.27
N ARG A 245 -9.83 1.62 -12.87
CA ARG A 245 -10.67 2.57 -13.61
C ARG A 245 -9.99 3.93 -13.77
N SER A 246 -8.68 3.94 -13.66
CA SER A 246 -7.86 5.13 -13.67
C SER A 246 -6.56 4.92 -14.43
N LEU A 247 -5.93 6.02 -14.82
CA LEU A 247 -4.65 6.06 -15.50
C LEU A 247 -3.84 7.21 -14.91
N GLN A 248 -2.67 6.90 -14.35
CA GLN A 248 -1.74 7.93 -13.90
C GLN A 248 -0.72 8.21 -15.00
N VAL A 249 -0.40 9.48 -15.20
CA VAL A 249 0.70 9.94 -16.05
C VAL A 249 1.74 10.64 -15.17
N HIS A 250 2.96 10.12 -15.17
CA HIS A 250 4.14 10.75 -14.57
C HIS A 250 4.85 11.57 -15.65
N PHE A 251 5.07 12.84 -15.39
CA PHE A 251 5.67 13.77 -16.34
C PHE A 251 6.77 14.61 -15.69
N ASP A 252 7.63 15.19 -16.52
CA ASP A 252 8.65 16.14 -16.11
C ASP A 252 8.05 17.55 -16.01
N PRO A 253 7.84 18.09 -14.79
CA PRO A 253 7.16 19.36 -14.63
C PRO A 253 8.02 20.56 -15.02
N ALA A 254 9.32 20.37 -15.27
CA ALA A 254 10.19 21.40 -15.85
C ALA A 254 9.96 21.56 -17.37
N LYS A 255 9.36 20.57 -18.03
CA LYS A 255 9.12 20.57 -19.48
C LYS A 255 7.67 20.84 -19.87
N VAL A 256 6.71 20.50 -19.01
CA VAL A 256 5.27 20.59 -19.31
C VAL A 256 4.45 20.89 -18.06
N SER A 257 3.35 21.62 -18.22
CA SER A 257 2.40 21.85 -17.13
C SER A 257 1.40 20.71 -16.97
N ALA A 258 0.88 20.57 -15.74
CA ALA A 258 -0.18 19.64 -15.38
C ALA A 258 -1.42 19.78 -16.29
N GLU A 259 -1.81 21.02 -16.62
CA GLU A 259 -2.95 21.33 -17.48
C GLU A 259 -2.71 20.88 -18.92
N SER A 260 -1.48 20.99 -19.42
CA SER A 260 -1.14 20.55 -20.77
C SER A 260 -1.22 19.03 -20.88
N VAL A 261 -0.77 18.31 -19.85
CA VAL A 261 -0.92 16.85 -19.76
C VAL A 261 -2.39 16.45 -19.65
N ALA A 262 -3.19 17.15 -18.83
CA ALA A 262 -4.62 16.89 -18.71
C ALA A 262 -5.36 17.12 -20.04
N ALA A 263 -5.07 18.22 -20.74
CA ALA A 263 -5.63 18.52 -22.05
C ALA A 263 -5.23 17.48 -23.10
N TRP A 264 -3.99 16.99 -23.06
CA TRP A 264 -3.53 15.90 -23.91
C TRP A 264 -4.33 14.61 -23.67
N ILE A 265 -4.48 14.19 -22.42
CA ILE A 265 -5.27 12.99 -22.06
C ILE A 265 -6.73 13.14 -22.54
N ALA A 266 -7.37 14.28 -22.28
CA ALA A 266 -8.74 14.55 -22.71
C ALA A 266 -8.89 14.49 -24.25
N LEU A 267 -7.93 15.09 -24.97
CA LEU A 267 -7.93 15.12 -26.43
C LEU A 267 -7.73 13.73 -27.06
N VAL A 268 -6.91 12.87 -26.44
CA VAL A 268 -6.76 11.47 -26.88
C VAL A 268 -8.01 10.66 -26.53
N ASN A 269 -8.56 10.85 -25.33
CA ASN A 269 -9.80 10.22 -24.87
C ASN A 269 -10.97 10.48 -25.82
N ALA A 270 -11.16 11.73 -26.25
CA ALA A 270 -12.22 12.13 -27.17
C ALA A 270 -12.12 11.51 -28.57
N LYS A 271 -10.95 10.97 -28.94
CA LYS A 271 -10.69 10.33 -30.25
C LYS A 271 -10.77 8.80 -30.20
N LEU A 272 -10.99 8.20 -29.03
CA LEU A 272 -11.03 6.76 -28.91
C LEU A 272 -12.21 6.17 -29.71
N PRO A 273 -12.03 5.02 -30.35
CA PRO A 273 -13.13 4.33 -31.02
C PRO A 273 -14.15 3.81 -29.99
N PRO A 274 -15.39 3.50 -30.41
CA PRO A 274 -16.38 2.86 -29.55
C PRO A 274 -15.83 1.56 -28.93
N LEU A 275 -16.03 1.40 -27.62
CA LEU A 275 -15.44 0.29 -26.85
C LEU A 275 -16.12 -1.05 -27.12
N GLU A 276 -17.34 -1.05 -27.65
CA GLU A 276 -18.23 -2.20 -27.77
C GLU A 276 -17.59 -3.41 -28.47
N ASN A 277 -16.67 -3.19 -29.40
CA ASN A 277 -16.00 -4.25 -30.17
C ASN A 277 -14.52 -4.41 -29.82
N VAL A 278 -14.07 -3.85 -28.70
CA VAL A 278 -12.67 -3.95 -28.30
C VAL A 278 -12.37 -5.36 -27.81
N THR A 279 -11.29 -5.91 -28.36
CA THR A 279 -10.71 -7.19 -27.98
C THR A 279 -9.24 -6.98 -27.65
N VAL A 280 -8.76 -7.60 -26.57
CA VAL A 280 -7.39 -7.48 -26.08
C VAL A 280 -6.72 -8.84 -25.99
N PRO A 281 -5.39 -8.94 -26.21
CA PRO A 281 -4.65 -10.16 -25.92
C PRO A 281 -4.82 -10.57 -24.45
N SER A 282 -5.09 -11.85 -24.21
CA SER A 282 -5.44 -12.35 -22.87
C SER A 282 -5.01 -13.80 -22.75
N ARG A 283 -3.88 -14.04 -22.09
CA ARG A 283 -3.33 -15.39 -21.91
C ARG A 283 -4.03 -16.07 -20.75
N VAL A 284 -4.28 -17.38 -20.84
CA VAL A 284 -4.68 -18.18 -19.68
C VAL A 284 -3.43 -18.75 -19.02
N VAL A 285 -3.13 -18.29 -17.81
CA VAL A 285 -1.94 -18.69 -17.04
C VAL A 285 -2.35 -19.69 -15.97
N HIS A 286 -1.94 -20.94 -16.12
CA HIS A 286 -2.26 -22.00 -15.17
C HIS A 286 -1.21 -22.06 -14.05
N LEU A 287 -1.61 -21.67 -12.84
CA LEU A 287 -0.73 -21.60 -11.68
C LEU A 287 -1.03 -22.72 -10.66
N PRO A 288 -0.01 -23.38 -10.10
CA PRO A 288 -0.20 -24.30 -8.99
C PRO A 288 -0.61 -23.53 -7.73
N LEU A 289 -1.58 -24.02 -6.96
CA LEU A 289 -1.98 -23.44 -5.69
C LEU A 289 -1.95 -24.51 -4.59
N SER A 290 -1.13 -24.27 -3.56
CA SER A 290 -1.24 -24.99 -2.29
C SER A 290 -2.37 -24.35 -1.48
N TRP A 291 -3.51 -25.04 -1.43
CA TRP A 291 -4.70 -24.60 -0.71
C TRP A 291 -4.47 -24.60 0.80
N ASP A 292 -4.88 -23.52 1.49
CA ASP A 292 -4.77 -23.41 2.96
C ASP A 292 -3.34 -23.71 3.47
N SER A 293 -2.35 -23.14 2.76
CA SER A 293 -0.92 -23.41 2.93
C SER A 293 -0.45 -23.23 4.39
N PRO A 294 0.43 -24.11 4.91
CA PRO A 294 1.07 -23.92 6.22
C PRO A 294 1.77 -22.56 6.37
N SER A 295 2.32 -22.02 5.28
CA SER A 295 2.99 -20.72 5.30
C SER A 295 2.03 -19.55 5.55
N THR A 296 0.83 -19.59 4.97
CA THR A 296 -0.21 -18.58 5.23
C THR A 296 -0.81 -18.72 6.62
N LYS A 297 -0.94 -19.95 7.14
CA LYS A 297 -1.36 -20.19 8.53
C LYS A 297 -0.40 -19.57 9.54
N LYS A 298 0.92 -19.74 9.32
CA LYS A 298 1.94 -19.08 10.14
C LYS A 298 1.77 -17.56 10.17
N ALA A 299 1.42 -16.93 9.05
CA ALA A 299 1.17 -15.49 9.01
C ALA A 299 -0.08 -15.08 9.81
N ILE A 300 -1.12 -15.92 9.80
CA ILE A 300 -2.32 -15.71 10.62
C ILE A 300 -1.98 -15.86 12.11
N ASP A 301 -1.21 -16.88 12.49
CA ASP A 301 -0.79 -17.11 13.87
C ASP A 301 0.03 -15.94 14.42
N ILE A 302 0.99 -15.44 13.63
CA ILE A 302 1.78 -14.24 13.98
C ILE A 302 0.85 -13.05 14.19
N TYR A 303 -0.06 -12.80 13.24
CA TYR A 303 -0.99 -11.68 13.32
C TYR A 303 -1.88 -11.73 14.58
N MET A 304 -2.40 -12.90 14.92
CA MET A 304 -3.21 -13.06 16.13
C MET A 304 -2.39 -12.84 17.40
N GLN A 305 -1.13 -13.25 17.42
CA GLN A 305 -0.26 -13.10 18.58
C GLN A 305 0.20 -11.66 18.81
N SER A 306 0.54 -10.94 17.74
CA SER A 306 1.26 -9.66 17.85
C SER A 306 0.43 -8.44 17.47
N VAL A 307 -0.71 -8.62 16.78
CA VAL A 307 -1.46 -7.50 16.22
C VAL A 307 -2.90 -7.47 16.71
N ARG A 308 -3.68 -8.52 16.44
CA ARG A 308 -5.11 -8.53 16.77
C ARG A 308 -5.63 -9.94 17.05
N PRO A 309 -5.66 -10.38 18.32
CA PRO A 309 -6.10 -11.73 18.69
C PRO A 309 -7.60 -11.97 18.48
N ASP A 310 -8.42 -10.92 18.48
CA ASP A 310 -9.88 -10.97 18.40
C ASP A 310 -10.43 -10.71 16.99
N ALA A 311 -9.57 -10.70 15.97
CA ALA A 311 -9.94 -10.37 14.61
C ALA A 311 -11.02 -11.34 14.06
N PRO A 312 -12.17 -10.84 13.53
CA PRO A 312 -13.27 -11.70 13.11
C PRO A 312 -12.96 -12.70 11.98
N TRP A 313 -11.92 -12.42 11.21
CA TRP A 313 -11.43 -13.26 10.11
C TRP A 313 -10.39 -14.31 10.55
N CYS A 314 -10.00 -14.30 11.83
CA CYS A 314 -9.08 -15.25 12.44
C CYS A 314 -9.85 -16.23 13.34
N PRO A 315 -9.32 -17.44 13.61
CA PRO A 315 -8.04 -17.99 13.12
C PRO A 315 -8.08 -18.55 11.69
N ASP A 316 -9.22 -18.48 11.00
CA ASP A 316 -9.41 -19.14 9.71
C ASP A 316 -10.04 -18.20 8.68
N ASN A 317 -9.18 -17.69 7.78
CA ASN A 317 -9.60 -16.76 6.72
C ASN A 317 -10.57 -17.41 5.73
N ILE A 318 -10.44 -18.71 5.45
CA ILE A 318 -11.32 -19.42 4.49
C ILE A 318 -12.70 -19.61 5.12
N GLU A 319 -12.78 -19.93 6.41
CA GLU A 319 -14.06 -19.99 7.12
C GLU A 319 -14.73 -18.60 7.18
N PHE A 320 -13.94 -17.54 7.37
CA PHE A 320 -14.46 -16.19 7.26
C PHE A 320 -15.02 -15.87 5.87
N ILE A 321 -14.26 -16.17 4.80
CA ILE A 321 -14.70 -16.01 3.41
C ILE A 321 -16.02 -16.75 3.18
N ARG A 322 -16.15 -17.99 3.69
CA ARG A 322 -17.40 -18.76 3.60
C ARG A 322 -18.57 -18.02 4.24
N ARG A 323 -18.43 -17.60 5.50
CA ARG A 323 -19.51 -16.92 6.26
C ARG A 323 -19.95 -15.63 5.58
N ILE A 324 -19.00 -14.74 5.28
CA ILE A 324 -19.32 -13.41 4.77
C ILE A 324 -19.90 -13.43 3.35
N ASN A 325 -19.68 -14.51 2.59
CA ASN A 325 -20.25 -14.69 1.25
C ASN A 325 -21.51 -15.57 1.23
N GLY A 326 -22.00 -16.03 2.38
CA GLY A 326 -23.19 -16.88 2.45
C GLY A 326 -23.03 -18.23 1.76
N LEU A 327 -21.81 -18.78 1.78
CA LEU A 327 -21.54 -20.12 1.25
C LEU A 327 -21.82 -21.19 2.29
N ASP A 328 -22.30 -22.34 1.85
CA ASP A 328 -22.83 -23.36 2.76
C ASP A 328 -21.69 -24.16 3.41
N THR A 329 -20.62 -24.42 2.67
CA THR A 329 -19.48 -25.24 3.11
C THR A 329 -18.13 -24.61 2.77
N ARG A 330 -17.07 -25.04 3.47
CA ARG A 330 -15.67 -24.69 3.12
C ARG A 330 -15.31 -25.15 1.71
N GLU A 331 -15.87 -26.28 1.28
CA GLU A 331 -15.67 -26.85 -0.06
C GLU A 331 -16.23 -25.94 -1.16
N ASP A 332 -17.31 -25.19 -0.90
CA ASP A 332 -17.83 -24.22 -1.86
C ASP A 332 -16.83 -23.10 -2.11
N VAL A 333 -16.09 -22.65 -1.08
CA VAL A 333 -15.01 -21.66 -1.25
C VAL A 333 -13.90 -22.24 -2.14
N TYR A 334 -13.49 -23.49 -1.86
CA TYR A 334 -12.51 -24.20 -2.68
C TYR A 334 -12.95 -24.26 -4.15
N ASN A 335 -14.19 -24.69 -4.39
CA ASN A 335 -14.75 -24.82 -5.73
C ASN A 335 -14.80 -23.47 -6.46
N VAL A 336 -15.20 -22.38 -5.78
CA VAL A 336 -15.17 -21.04 -6.38
C VAL A 336 -13.74 -20.64 -6.75
N VAL A 337 -12.77 -20.84 -5.86
CA VAL A 337 -11.38 -20.42 -6.09
C VAL A 337 -10.74 -21.19 -7.26
N PHE A 338 -10.94 -22.50 -7.34
CA PHE A 338 -10.33 -23.33 -8.39
C PHE A 338 -11.08 -23.29 -9.73
N ASN A 339 -12.37 -22.95 -9.75
CA ASN A 339 -13.15 -22.82 -11.00
C ASN A 339 -13.13 -21.40 -11.59
N ALA A 340 -12.72 -20.39 -10.81
CA ALA A 340 -12.63 -19.02 -11.28
C ALA A 340 -11.56 -18.82 -12.37
N ARG A 341 -11.83 -17.83 -13.23
CA ARG A 341 -10.86 -17.23 -14.16
C ARG A 341 -10.61 -15.80 -13.68
N TYR A 342 -9.46 -15.54 -13.09
CA TYR A 342 -9.15 -14.22 -12.52
C TYR A 342 -8.47 -13.35 -13.57
N VAL A 343 -9.17 -12.32 -14.04
CA VAL A 343 -8.63 -11.36 -15.02
C VAL A 343 -7.74 -10.36 -14.29
N VAL A 344 -6.47 -10.28 -14.68
CA VAL A 344 -5.48 -9.33 -14.16
C VAL A 344 -5.79 -7.93 -14.67
N LEU A 345 -6.12 -7.01 -13.77
CA LEU A 345 -6.51 -5.64 -14.10
C LEU A 345 -5.32 -4.68 -13.96
N GLY A 346 -4.49 -4.89 -12.96
CA GLY A 346 -3.29 -4.08 -12.71
C GLY A 346 -2.15 -4.93 -12.18
N LEU A 347 -0.97 -4.33 -12.14
CA LEU A 347 0.25 -4.95 -11.60
C LEU A 347 0.86 -4.01 -10.56
N GLY A 348 1.51 -4.59 -9.55
CA GLY A 348 2.08 -3.84 -8.43
C GLY A 348 1.10 -3.58 -7.28
N ASP A 349 0.12 -4.46 -7.04
CA ASP A 349 -0.78 -4.48 -5.86
C ASP A 349 -0.46 -5.67 -4.92
N VAL A 350 0.56 -5.61 -4.06
CA VAL A 350 1.56 -4.54 -3.96
C VAL A 350 2.94 -5.08 -4.33
N TYR A 351 3.70 -4.26 -5.09
CA TYR A 351 5.09 -4.50 -5.50
C TYR A 351 5.31 -5.63 -6.52
N LEU A 352 6.45 -5.57 -7.20
CA LEU A 352 7.08 -6.66 -7.97
C LEU A 352 6.10 -7.53 -8.80
N GLY A 353 5.27 -6.90 -9.62
CA GLY A 353 4.36 -7.62 -10.52
C GLY A 353 3.22 -8.37 -9.83
N ALA A 354 2.96 -8.11 -8.53
CA ALA A 354 1.79 -8.61 -7.83
C ALA A 354 0.51 -8.16 -8.57
N PRO A 355 -0.36 -9.08 -9.01
CA PRO A 355 -1.55 -8.71 -9.75
C PRO A 355 -2.62 -8.17 -8.78
N VAL A 356 -3.41 -7.21 -9.25
CA VAL A 356 -4.79 -7.04 -8.81
C VAL A 356 -5.68 -7.68 -9.86
N ALA A 357 -6.44 -8.69 -9.47
CA ALA A 357 -7.27 -9.46 -10.39
C ALA A 357 -8.67 -9.67 -9.82
N THR A 358 -9.65 -9.90 -10.68
CA THR A 358 -11.00 -10.27 -10.25
C THR A 358 -11.58 -11.38 -11.13
N PRO A 359 -12.42 -12.27 -10.60
CA PRO A 359 -13.10 -13.27 -11.39
C PRO A 359 -13.93 -12.68 -12.54
N LEU A 360 -13.81 -13.32 -13.70
CA LEU A 360 -14.60 -13.02 -14.89
C LEU A 360 -16.09 -13.21 -14.61
N ASP A 361 -16.47 -14.37 -14.05
CA ASP A 361 -17.84 -14.64 -13.62
C ASP A 361 -18.13 -13.89 -12.30
N PRO A 362 -19.11 -12.97 -12.26
CA PRO A 362 -19.47 -12.26 -11.03
C PRO A 362 -19.86 -13.18 -9.87
N ARG A 363 -20.33 -14.40 -10.13
CA ARG A 363 -20.68 -15.40 -9.10
C ARG A 363 -19.45 -16.01 -8.42
N HIS A 364 -18.26 -15.79 -8.97
CA HIS A 364 -17.01 -16.21 -8.36
C HIS A 364 -16.31 -15.09 -7.58
N ARG A 365 -16.83 -13.86 -7.62
CA ARG A 365 -16.26 -12.71 -6.89
C ARG A 365 -16.58 -12.83 -5.40
N LEU A 366 -15.75 -13.56 -4.68
CA LEU A 366 -15.80 -13.62 -3.23
C LEU A 366 -15.45 -12.24 -2.67
N VAL A 367 -16.37 -11.61 -1.95
CA VAL A 367 -16.21 -10.30 -1.34
C VAL A 367 -15.76 -10.47 0.09
N THR A 368 -14.70 -9.77 0.48
CA THR A 368 -14.13 -9.82 1.84
C THR A 368 -13.74 -8.43 2.31
N THR A 369 -13.42 -8.29 3.61
CA THR A 369 -12.69 -7.12 4.10
C THR A 369 -11.18 -7.33 3.99
N LYS A 370 -10.43 -6.24 3.78
CA LYS A 370 -9.00 -6.21 4.10
C LYS A 370 -8.83 -6.30 5.65
N TYR A 371 -7.71 -6.83 6.11
CA TYR A 371 -7.34 -6.88 7.54
C TYR A 371 -7.34 -5.46 8.13
N ASN A 372 -7.76 -5.34 9.38
CA ASN A 372 -7.71 -4.09 10.13
C ASN A 372 -7.18 -4.32 11.57
N PRO A 373 -5.96 -3.87 11.90
CA PRO A 373 -4.94 -3.30 10.99
C PRO A 373 -4.34 -4.40 10.11
N ALA A 374 -3.58 -4.03 9.07
CA ALA A 374 -2.94 -4.97 8.16
C ALA A 374 -1.87 -5.85 8.86
N ARG A 375 -1.57 -7.03 8.30
CA ARG A 375 -0.48 -7.87 8.82
C ARG A 375 0.86 -7.20 8.61
N THR A 376 1.76 -7.37 9.58
CA THR A 376 3.17 -6.95 9.50
C THR A 376 3.99 -7.84 8.57
N TRP A 377 3.64 -9.13 8.47
CA TRP A 377 4.31 -10.11 7.60
C TRP A 377 3.33 -10.98 6.81
N THR A 378 3.66 -11.23 5.54
CA THR A 378 2.97 -12.07 4.58
C THR A 378 4.03 -12.80 3.75
N PRO A 379 3.93 -14.13 3.58
CA PRO A 379 4.92 -14.87 2.79
C PRO A 379 4.81 -14.53 1.30
N GLU A 380 5.96 -14.59 0.62
CA GLU A 380 6.07 -14.34 -0.80
C GLU A 380 5.17 -15.31 -1.59
N ASN A 381 4.40 -14.74 -2.51
CA ASN A 381 3.40 -15.38 -3.37
C ASN A 381 2.28 -16.10 -2.62
N ALA A 382 1.99 -15.67 -1.40
CA ALA A 382 0.68 -15.90 -0.82
C ALA A 382 -0.40 -15.37 -1.76
N VAL A 383 -1.52 -16.06 -1.81
CA VAL A 383 -2.70 -15.67 -2.58
C VAL A 383 -3.77 -15.24 -1.60
N GLY A 384 -4.28 -14.03 -1.80
CA GLY A 384 -5.29 -13.45 -0.92
C GLY A 384 -6.45 -12.81 -1.68
N ILE A 385 -7.57 -12.64 -0.99
CA ILE A 385 -8.77 -11.95 -1.45
C ILE A 385 -9.02 -10.73 -0.54
N GLY A 386 -9.26 -9.55 -1.11
CA GLY A 386 -9.52 -8.30 -0.39
C GLY A 386 -10.51 -7.46 -1.16
N GLY A 387 -11.66 -7.09 -0.57
CA GLY A 387 -12.79 -6.62 -1.35
C GLY A 387 -13.24 -7.72 -2.34
N ALA A 388 -13.55 -7.33 -3.57
CA ALA A 388 -13.83 -8.25 -4.68
C ALA A 388 -12.57 -8.63 -5.50
N TYR A 389 -11.37 -8.34 -4.99
CA TYR A 389 -10.10 -8.55 -5.68
C TYR A 389 -9.31 -9.71 -5.11
N MET A 390 -8.50 -10.32 -5.97
CA MET A 390 -7.49 -11.32 -5.65
C MET A 390 -6.10 -10.74 -5.96
N CYS A 391 -5.15 -10.96 -5.05
CA CYS A 391 -3.75 -10.63 -5.26
C CYS A 391 -2.82 -11.83 -5.04
N ILE A 392 -1.62 -11.74 -5.62
CA ILE A 392 -0.50 -12.64 -5.36
C ILE A 392 0.68 -11.79 -4.89
N TYR A 393 1.08 -11.92 -3.63
CA TYR A 393 2.13 -11.07 -3.04
C TYR A 393 3.47 -11.29 -3.77
N GLY A 394 4.02 -10.26 -4.42
CA GLY A 394 5.24 -10.38 -5.24
C GLY A 394 6.53 -10.61 -4.43
N MET A 395 6.51 -10.24 -3.15
CA MET A 395 7.59 -10.36 -2.17
C MET A 395 7.04 -10.64 -0.78
N GLU A 396 7.92 -11.02 0.16
CA GLU A 396 7.57 -10.99 1.58
C GLU A 396 7.38 -9.55 2.06
N GLY A 397 6.39 -9.32 2.92
CA GLY A 397 6.14 -7.99 3.49
C GLY A 397 4.75 -7.84 4.11
N PRO A 398 4.33 -6.62 4.47
CA PRO A 398 3.00 -6.37 5.00
C PRO A 398 1.88 -6.72 4.02
N GLY A 399 0.69 -7.07 4.52
CA GLY A 399 -0.42 -7.45 3.65
C GLY A 399 -1.78 -7.41 4.33
N GLY A 400 -2.81 -7.01 3.57
CA GLY A 400 -4.18 -6.87 4.07
C GLY A 400 -5.18 -7.91 3.58
N TYR A 401 -4.86 -8.78 2.61
CA TYR A 401 -5.87 -9.63 1.97
C TYR A 401 -6.06 -10.94 2.75
N GLN A 402 -7.26 -11.49 2.74
CA GLN A 402 -7.63 -12.77 3.36
C GLN A 402 -7.02 -13.95 2.60
N PHE A 403 -6.26 -14.81 3.26
CA PHE A 403 -5.54 -15.88 2.57
C PHE A 403 -6.46 -17.01 2.09
N VAL A 404 -6.11 -17.54 0.90
CA VAL A 404 -6.66 -18.81 0.39
C VAL A 404 -5.58 -19.87 0.15
N GLY A 405 -4.32 -19.45 -0.03
CA GLY A 405 -3.22 -20.39 -0.28
C GLY A 405 -1.94 -19.69 -0.71
N ARG A 406 -1.05 -20.44 -1.37
CA ARG A 406 0.22 -19.94 -1.89
C ARG A 406 0.53 -20.52 -3.27
N THR A 407 1.22 -19.74 -4.11
CA THR A 407 1.62 -20.15 -5.47
C THR A 407 3.11 -19.92 -5.73
N VAL A 408 3.53 -20.05 -6.99
CA VAL A 408 4.90 -19.82 -7.49
C VAL A 408 5.18 -18.33 -7.71
N GLN A 409 6.43 -18.01 -8.02
CA GLN A 409 6.96 -16.64 -8.11
C GLN A 409 6.29 -15.80 -9.19
N MET A 410 5.84 -14.59 -8.84
CA MET A 410 5.37 -13.60 -9.83
C MET A 410 6.52 -12.75 -10.41
N TRP A 411 7.68 -12.75 -9.75
CA TRP A 411 8.83 -11.93 -10.08
C TRP A 411 10.13 -12.72 -10.08
N ASN A 412 11.00 -12.45 -11.05
CA ASN A 412 12.35 -13.00 -11.14
C ASN A 412 13.37 -11.89 -11.42
N ARG A 413 14.04 -11.42 -10.36
CA ARG A 413 14.99 -10.31 -10.43
C ARG A 413 16.26 -10.63 -11.24
N TYR A 414 16.74 -11.87 -11.17
CA TYR A 414 18.13 -12.17 -11.55
C TYR A 414 18.27 -13.02 -12.82
N ARG A 415 17.22 -13.74 -13.22
CA ARG A 415 17.29 -14.69 -14.32
C ARG A 415 16.19 -14.42 -15.33
N SER A 416 16.57 -14.55 -16.59
CA SER A 416 15.61 -14.67 -17.68
C SER A 416 15.30 -16.16 -17.94
N THR A 417 14.03 -16.49 -18.07
CA THR A 417 13.52 -17.82 -18.45
C THR A 417 12.47 -17.65 -19.56
N SER A 418 11.77 -18.73 -19.97
CA SER A 418 10.64 -18.57 -20.91
C SER A 418 9.46 -17.82 -20.28
N SER A 419 9.22 -18.00 -18.98
CA SER A 419 8.20 -17.26 -18.23
C SER A 419 8.63 -15.86 -17.81
N PHE A 420 9.93 -15.62 -17.64
CA PHE A 420 10.50 -14.32 -17.26
C PHE A 420 11.39 -13.80 -18.39
N GLU A 421 10.80 -13.15 -19.37
CA GLU A 421 11.51 -12.62 -20.54
C GLU A 421 12.58 -11.57 -20.13
N ALA A 422 13.66 -11.46 -20.91
CA ALA A 422 14.68 -10.45 -20.67
C ALA A 422 14.07 -9.03 -20.67
N GLY A 423 14.36 -8.26 -19.61
CA GLY A 423 13.78 -6.92 -19.40
C GLY A 423 12.36 -6.90 -18.83
N LYS A 424 11.72 -8.07 -18.64
CA LYS A 424 10.39 -8.22 -18.02
C LYS A 424 10.48 -9.24 -16.87
N PRO A 425 10.97 -8.83 -15.69
CA PRO A 425 11.08 -9.71 -14.55
C PRO A 425 9.73 -10.16 -13.96
N TRP A 426 8.60 -9.66 -14.45
CA TRP A 426 7.25 -10.04 -14.01
C TRP A 426 6.60 -11.08 -14.94
N LEU A 427 5.89 -12.05 -14.37
CA LEU A 427 5.22 -13.13 -15.11
C LEU A 427 3.95 -12.65 -15.85
N LEU A 428 3.09 -11.94 -15.12
CA LEU A 428 1.72 -11.62 -15.52
C LEU A 428 1.64 -10.32 -16.32
N ARG A 429 0.68 -10.24 -17.22
CA ARG A 429 0.39 -9.08 -18.07
C ARG A 429 -1.04 -8.60 -17.83
N PHE A 430 -1.34 -7.39 -18.25
CA PHE A 430 -2.72 -6.89 -18.23
C PHE A 430 -3.62 -7.82 -19.03
N PHE A 431 -4.79 -8.11 -18.48
CA PHE A 431 -5.79 -9.03 -19.00
C PHE A 431 -5.39 -10.51 -19.07
N ASP A 432 -4.24 -10.92 -18.55
CA ASP A 432 -4.04 -12.35 -18.30
C ASP A 432 -5.14 -12.91 -17.41
N GLN A 433 -5.48 -14.18 -17.61
CA GLN A 433 -6.50 -14.90 -16.87
C GLN A 433 -5.84 -16.01 -16.07
N ILE A 434 -5.74 -15.82 -14.77
CA ILE A 434 -5.16 -16.81 -13.88
C ILE A 434 -6.19 -17.91 -13.64
N ARG A 435 -5.74 -19.16 -13.78
CA ARG A 435 -6.48 -20.35 -13.36
C ARG A 435 -5.61 -21.17 -12.42
N TYR A 436 -6.16 -21.53 -11.27
CA TYR A 436 -5.43 -22.36 -10.33
C TYR A 436 -5.67 -23.86 -10.59
N TYR A 437 -4.68 -24.67 -10.29
CA TYR A 437 -4.84 -26.11 -10.11
C TYR A 437 -4.24 -26.54 -8.77
N PRO A 438 -4.87 -27.48 -8.05
CA PRO A 438 -4.44 -27.83 -6.70
C PRO A 438 -3.14 -28.63 -6.75
N VAL A 439 -2.23 -28.32 -5.82
CA VAL A 439 -1.03 -29.10 -5.54
C VAL A 439 -0.84 -29.22 -4.03
N SER A 440 -0.08 -30.21 -3.59
CA SER A 440 0.39 -30.28 -2.21
C SER A 440 1.44 -29.20 -1.92
N GLU A 441 1.64 -28.90 -0.64
CA GLU A 441 2.68 -27.96 -0.19
C GLU A 441 4.09 -28.42 -0.61
N ASP A 442 4.37 -29.73 -0.57
CA ASP A 442 5.66 -30.30 -0.96
C ASP A 442 5.93 -30.15 -2.47
N GLU A 443 4.91 -30.42 -3.29
CA GLU A 443 4.98 -30.18 -4.74
C GLU A 443 5.21 -28.71 -5.04
N LEU A 444 4.47 -27.81 -4.38
CA LEU A 444 4.64 -26.37 -4.55
C LEU A 444 6.06 -25.94 -4.17
N ASN A 445 6.59 -26.44 -3.05
CA ASN A 445 7.93 -26.11 -2.59
C ASN A 445 9.01 -26.54 -3.59
N GLN A 446 8.83 -27.67 -4.28
CA GLN A 446 9.72 -28.08 -5.36
C GLN A 446 9.56 -27.16 -6.59
N MET A 447 8.33 -26.88 -7.02
CA MET A 447 8.07 -25.97 -8.15
C MET A 447 8.63 -24.57 -7.90
N ARG A 448 8.50 -24.03 -6.68
CA ARG A 448 9.07 -22.74 -6.28
C ARG A 448 10.59 -22.70 -6.33
N LYS A 449 11.28 -23.82 -6.09
CA LYS A 449 12.74 -23.91 -6.27
C LYS A 449 13.13 -24.00 -7.74
N ASP A 450 12.28 -24.60 -8.57
CA ASP A 450 12.58 -24.88 -9.97
C ASP A 450 12.22 -23.72 -10.92
N PHE A 451 11.16 -22.99 -10.60
CA PHE A 451 10.58 -21.97 -11.48
C PHE A 451 11.54 -20.81 -11.80
N PRO A 452 12.18 -20.15 -10.82
CA PRO A 452 13.09 -19.03 -11.11
C PRO A 452 14.32 -19.44 -11.93
N HIS A 453 14.60 -20.74 -11.99
CA HIS A 453 15.72 -21.33 -12.73
C HIS A 453 15.31 -21.91 -14.10
N GLY A 454 14.04 -21.82 -14.48
CA GLY A 454 13.52 -22.37 -15.74
C GLY A 454 13.46 -23.90 -15.78
N ARG A 455 13.45 -24.56 -14.61
CA ARG A 455 13.31 -26.03 -14.48
C ARG A 455 11.86 -26.49 -14.37
N PHE A 456 10.96 -25.55 -14.11
CA PHE A 456 9.51 -25.69 -14.17
C PHE A 456 8.99 -24.50 -14.97
N GLU A 457 7.94 -24.68 -15.77
CA GLU A 457 7.29 -23.60 -16.49
C GLU A 457 5.77 -23.83 -16.41
N PRO A 458 4.97 -22.83 -15.97
CA PRO A 458 3.52 -22.94 -15.96
C PRO A 458 2.98 -23.07 -17.39
N LYS A 459 1.86 -23.77 -17.52
CA LYS A 459 1.14 -23.84 -18.79
C LYS A 459 0.52 -22.47 -19.07
N ILE A 460 0.84 -21.89 -20.22
CA ILE A 460 0.28 -20.62 -20.71
C ILE A 460 -0.39 -20.89 -22.06
N GLU A 461 -1.67 -20.53 -22.16
CA GLU A 461 -2.44 -20.62 -23.40
C GLU A 461 -2.66 -19.21 -23.96
N GLU A 462 -2.27 -18.97 -25.21
CA GLU A 462 -2.56 -17.71 -25.89
C GLU A 462 -4.05 -17.60 -26.21
N GLY A 463 -4.60 -16.39 -26.09
CA GLY A 463 -6.02 -16.12 -26.28
C GLY A 463 -6.33 -14.63 -26.32
N GLU A 464 -7.62 -14.34 -26.36
CA GLU A 464 -8.15 -12.98 -26.45
C GLU A 464 -9.32 -12.80 -25.48
N PHE A 465 -9.56 -11.55 -25.06
CA PHE A 465 -10.69 -11.17 -24.23
C PHE A 465 -11.49 -10.07 -24.93
N SER A 466 -12.72 -10.40 -25.33
CA SER A 466 -13.67 -9.52 -26.02
C SER A 466 -14.65 -8.90 -25.02
N LEU A 467 -14.79 -7.58 -25.06
CA LEU A 467 -15.78 -6.88 -24.23
C LEU A 467 -17.21 -7.24 -24.63
N ALA A 468 -17.47 -7.38 -25.94
CA ALA A 468 -18.79 -7.78 -26.45
C ALA A 468 -19.20 -9.16 -25.92
N ASP A 469 -18.29 -10.14 -25.97
CA ASP A 469 -18.56 -11.50 -25.51
C ASP A 469 -18.83 -11.53 -24.01
N TYR A 470 -18.09 -10.71 -23.24
CA TYR A 470 -18.32 -10.56 -21.81
C TYR A 470 -19.68 -9.93 -21.49
N GLN A 471 -20.08 -8.88 -22.22
CA GLN A 471 -21.39 -8.25 -22.04
C GLN A 471 -22.53 -9.21 -22.40
N ALA A 472 -22.39 -9.99 -23.48
CA ALA A 472 -23.34 -11.03 -23.83
C ALA A 472 -23.44 -12.10 -22.72
N TYR A 473 -22.29 -12.55 -22.20
CA TYR A 473 -22.24 -13.49 -21.08
C TYR A 473 -22.97 -12.97 -19.84
N LEU A 474 -22.78 -11.69 -19.47
CA LEU A 474 -23.49 -11.07 -18.36
C LEU A 474 -25.01 -11.07 -18.60
N ALA A 475 -25.46 -10.67 -19.78
CA ALA A 475 -26.88 -10.63 -20.12
C ALA A 475 -27.53 -12.03 -20.11
N GLU A 476 -26.81 -13.04 -20.60
CA GLU A 476 -27.27 -14.44 -20.61
C GLU A 476 -27.38 -15.05 -19.20
N ASN A 477 -26.61 -14.54 -18.24
CA ASN A 477 -26.53 -15.07 -16.87
C ASN A 477 -27.12 -14.11 -15.82
N ASP A 478 -27.81 -13.05 -16.24
CA ASP A 478 -28.22 -11.94 -15.37
C ASP A 478 -29.02 -12.41 -14.14
N ASP A 479 -30.03 -13.26 -14.35
CA ASP A 479 -30.85 -13.81 -13.27
C ASP A 479 -30.01 -14.56 -12.22
N SER A 480 -29.10 -15.45 -12.67
CA SER A 480 -28.24 -16.25 -11.79
C SER A 480 -27.20 -15.39 -11.06
N ILE A 481 -26.67 -14.36 -11.73
CA ILE A 481 -25.75 -13.40 -11.13
C ILE A 481 -26.47 -12.58 -10.06
N CYS A 482 -27.69 -12.10 -10.35
CA CYS A 482 -28.51 -11.34 -9.42
C CYS A 482 -28.90 -12.15 -8.18
N GLU A 483 -29.28 -13.41 -8.35
CA GLU A 483 -29.58 -14.32 -7.24
C GLU A 483 -28.36 -14.53 -6.33
N PHE A 484 -27.19 -14.82 -6.91
CA PHE A 484 -25.95 -14.99 -6.16
C PHE A 484 -25.57 -13.72 -5.40
N LYS A 485 -25.58 -12.55 -6.07
CA LYS A 485 -25.24 -11.26 -5.44
C LYS A 485 -26.20 -10.91 -4.30
N THR A 486 -27.49 -11.22 -4.45
CA THR A 486 -28.48 -10.99 -3.39
C THR A 486 -28.20 -11.86 -2.17
N LYS A 487 -27.89 -13.16 -2.36
CA LYS A 487 -27.50 -14.07 -1.25
C LYS A 487 -26.23 -13.58 -0.55
N GLN A 488 -25.21 -13.21 -1.33
CA GLN A 488 -23.93 -12.73 -0.84
C GLN A 488 -24.10 -11.44 -0.03
N GLN A 489 -24.85 -10.46 -0.54
CA GLN A 489 -25.07 -9.18 0.12
C GLN A 489 -25.79 -9.35 1.46
N ALA A 490 -26.82 -10.22 1.53
CA ALA A 490 -27.51 -10.50 2.78
C ALA A 490 -26.56 -11.12 3.83
N ALA A 491 -25.74 -12.09 3.43
CA ALA A 491 -24.76 -12.71 4.34
C ALA A 491 -23.69 -11.71 4.81
N PHE A 492 -23.28 -10.81 3.93
CA PHE A 492 -22.32 -9.75 4.24
C PHE A 492 -22.87 -8.78 5.28
N GLU A 493 -24.13 -8.35 5.12
CA GLU A 493 -24.83 -7.48 6.08
C GLU A 493 -25.01 -8.16 7.44
N ASP A 494 -25.37 -9.44 7.45
CA ASP A 494 -25.50 -10.25 8.67
C ASP A 494 -24.17 -10.41 9.41
N GLU A 495 -23.07 -10.67 8.70
CA GLU A 495 -21.73 -10.76 9.29
C GLU A 495 -21.30 -9.41 9.89
N ARG A 496 -21.54 -8.30 9.17
CA ARG A 496 -21.24 -6.94 9.66
C ARG A 496 -22.06 -6.61 10.91
N ALA A 497 -23.34 -6.95 10.93
CA ALA A 497 -24.20 -6.73 12.09
C ALA A 497 -23.71 -7.53 13.31
N ARG A 498 -23.22 -8.76 13.10
CA ARG A 498 -22.63 -9.58 14.18
C ARG A 498 -21.37 -8.93 14.77
N TRP A 499 -20.51 -8.36 13.93
CA TRP A 499 -19.31 -7.66 14.40
C TRP A 499 -19.64 -6.45 15.25
N LYS A 500 -20.59 -5.62 14.78
CA LYS A 500 -21.09 -4.48 15.55
C LYS A 500 -21.66 -4.90 16.89
N ALA A 501 -22.46 -5.95 16.92
CA ALA A 501 -23.03 -6.47 18.17
C ALA A 501 -21.96 -7.02 19.14
N ALA A 502 -20.84 -7.50 18.60
CA ALA A 502 -19.69 -8.00 19.37
C ALA A 502 -18.65 -6.92 19.71
N GLY A 503 -18.82 -5.68 19.22
CA GLY A 503 -17.82 -4.60 19.37
C GLY A 503 -16.52 -4.81 18.58
N LEU A 504 -16.55 -5.64 17.54
CA LEU A 504 -15.37 -5.99 16.73
C LEU A 504 -15.24 -5.15 15.44
N ASP A 505 -16.20 -4.27 15.17
CA ASP A 505 -16.25 -3.42 13.97
C ASP A 505 -15.29 -2.23 14.02
N SER A 506 -14.78 -1.90 15.21
CA SER A 506 -13.69 -0.95 15.40
C SER A 506 -12.54 -1.63 16.16
N PHE A 507 -11.32 -1.36 15.72
CA PHE A 507 -10.11 -1.69 16.46
C PHE A 507 -9.38 -0.39 16.71
N VAL A 508 -9.29 -0.03 17.98
CA VAL A 508 -8.42 1.04 18.43
C VAL A 508 -7.14 0.32 18.85
N GLU A 509 -6.06 0.48 18.09
CA GLU A 509 -4.74 0.20 18.65
C GLU A 509 -4.69 0.94 19.98
N GLU A 510 -4.50 0.23 21.10
CA GLU A 510 -4.26 0.90 22.38
C GLU A 510 -3.17 1.93 22.09
N GLU A 511 -3.51 3.22 22.28
CA GLU A 511 -2.55 4.31 22.17
C GLU A 511 -1.34 3.84 22.96
N VAL A 512 -0.25 3.58 22.23
CA VAL A 512 0.87 2.89 22.84
C VAL A 512 1.33 3.81 23.94
N MET A 513 1.08 3.39 25.19
CA MET A 513 1.24 4.25 26.35
C MET A 513 2.59 4.92 26.21
N GLN A 514 2.61 6.26 26.23
CA GLN A 514 3.88 6.98 26.31
C GLN A 514 4.66 6.32 27.43
N ALA A 515 5.80 5.75 27.07
CA ALA A 515 6.69 5.19 28.05
C ALA A 515 7.09 6.32 28.99
N GLU A 516 6.61 6.28 30.23
CA GLU A 516 7.22 7.05 31.29
C GLU A 516 8.65 6.50 31.43
N ASP A 517 9.63 7.39 31.31
CA ASP A 517 11.05 7.09 31.48
C ASP A 517 11.34 6.88 32.96
N ASP A 518 10.85 5.76 33.48
CA ASP A 518 11.02 5.40 34.87
C ASP A 518 12.12 4.33 34.94
N THR A 519 13.33 4.80 35.27
CA THR A 519 14.33 3.97 35.97
C THR A 519 13.81 3.43 37.32
N ALA A 520 12.58 3.81 37.71
CA ALA A 520 11.83 3.29 38.85
C ALA A 520 11.54 1.79 38.68
N GLY A 521 12.51 0.97 39.06
CA GLY A 521 12.38 -0.49 39.03
C GLY A 521 13.71 -1.22 38.93
N LEU A 522 14.79 -0.55 38.53
CA LEU A 522 16.13 -1.16 38.48
C LEU A 522 16.64 -1.46 39.90
N PRO A 523 16.97 -2.73 40.22
CA PRO A 523 17.61 -3.07 41.48
C PRO A 523 18.97 -2.38 41.64
N VAL A 524 19.34 -2.02 42.87
CA VAL A 524 20.65 -1.41 43.15
C VAL A 524 21.77 -2.36 42.74
N GLY A 525 22.67 -1.90 41.87
CA GLY A 525 23.78 -2.70 41.35
C GLY A 525 23.50 -3.42 40.02
N ALA A 526 22.29 -3.27 39.46
CA ALA A 526 21.97 -3.72 38.11
C ALA A 526 22.33 -2.67 37.07
N GLU A 527 22.87 -3.11 35.93
CA GLU A 527 23.04 -2.26 34.74
C GLU A 527 21.78 -2.36 33.86
N PRO A 528 21.28 -1.21 33.35
CA PRO A 528 20.13 -1.21 32.47
C PRO A 528 20.46 -1.76 31.09
N VAL A 529 19.51 -2.47 30.51
CA VAL A 529 19.48 -2.75 29.08
C VAL A 529 18.40 -1.88 28.46
N GLU A 530 18.84 -0.89 27.70
CA GLU A 530 17.98 0.15 27.13
C GLU A 530 17.58 -0.19 25.69
N SER A 531 16.40 0.26 25.27
CA SER A 531 16.01 0.19 23.87
C SER A 531 16.91 1.11 23.01
N PRO A 532 17.53 0.62 21.93
CA PRO A 532 18.30 1.48 21.02
C PRO A 532 17.41 2.28 20.05
N VAL A 533 16.11 1.99 19.99
CA VAL A 533 15.17 2.50 18.98
C VAL A 533 13.79 2.82 19.56
N ALA A 534 13.02 3.65 18.85
CA ALA A 534 11.58 3.76 19.08
C ALA A 534 10.89 2.55 18.45
N GLY A 535 9.99 1.86 19.15
CA GLY A 535 9.37 0.63 18.65
C GLY A 535 8.35 0.05 19.61
N SER A 536 8.12 -1.26 19.52
CA SER A 536 7.39 -2.04 20.51
C SER A 536 8.17 -3.29 20.93
N VAL A 537 7.94 -3.81 22.13
CA VAL A 537 8.54 -5.08 22.56
C VAL A 537 7.79 -6.23 21.89
N TRP A 538 8.41 -6.86 20.90
CA TRP A 538 7.79 -7.97 20.16
C TRP A 538 7.72 -9.24 21.01
N LYS A 539 8.84 -9.63 21.60
CA LYS A 539 8.94 -10.86 22.38
C LYS A 539 10.02 -10.80 23.42
N ILE A 540 9.73 -11.29 24.62
CA ILE A 540 10.71 -11.48 25.68
C ILE A 540 11.16 -12.94 25.63
N LEU A 541 12.47 -13.17 25.49
CA LEU A 541 13.03 -14.51 25.27
C LEU A 541 13.54 -15.17 26.55
N LEU A 542 13.80 -14.39 27.60
CA LEU A 542 14.38 -14.83 28.85
C LEU A 542 13.49 -14.46 30.03
N GLU A 543 13.52 -15.29 31.07
CA GLU A 543 12.83 -15.03 32.34
C GLU A 543 13.78 -14.40 33.37
N GLU A 544 13.23 -13.68 34.35
CA GLU A 544 14.01 -13.18 35.49
C GLU A 544 14.75 -14.33 36.20
N GLY A 545 16.01 -14.08 36.55
CA GLY A 545 16.93 -15.07 37.12
C GLY A 545 17.78 -15.82 36.08
N ALA A 546 17.55 -15.61 34.77
CA ALA A 546 18.38 -16.21 33.73
C ALA A 546 19.82 -15.65 33.75
N THR A 547 20.82 -16.53 33.66
CA THR A 547 22.21 -16.13 33.43
C THR A 547 22.43 -15.83 31.95
N VAL A 548 23.04 -14.69 31.65
CA VAL A 548 23.33 -14.23 30.29
C VAL A 548 24.82 -13.96 30.10
N ALA A 549 25.33 -14.27 28.91
CA ALA A 549 26.61 -13.81 28.41
C ALA A 549 26.43 -12.54 27.58
N VAL A 550 27.52 -11.80 27.37
CA VAL A 550 27.53 -10.64 26.46
C VAL A 550 27.10 -11.10 25.07
N GLY A 551 26.11 -10.42 24.49
CA GLY A 551 25.55 -10.73 23.17
C GLY A 551 24.39 -11.73 23.17
N ASP A 552 24.02 -12.31 24.32
CA ASP A 552 22.82 -13.16 24.41
C ASP A 552 21.58 -12.31 24.16
N THR A 553 20.65 -12.81 23.33
CA THR A 553 19.42 -12.09 23.00
C THR A 553 18.41 -12.22 24.15
N ILE A 554 18.05 -11.10 24.76
CA ILE A 554 17.11 -11.01 25.89
C ILE A 554 15.67 -10.86 25.38
N ALA A 555 15.49 -10.02 24.37
CA ALA A 555 14.21 -9.72 23.78
C ALA A 555 14.35 -9.37 22.29
N VAL A 556 13.21 -9.33 21.60
CA VAL A 556 13.09 -8.82 20.24
C VAL A 556 12.18 -7.60 20.29
N LEU A 557 12.61 -6.52 19.65
CA LEU A 557 11.83 -5.30 19.45
C LEU A 557 11.32 -5.27 18.01
N GLU A 558 10.14 -4.71 17.78
CA GLU A 558 9.65 -4.35 16.46
C GLU A 558 9.80 -2.84 16.25
N SER A 559 10.58 -2.43 15.27
CA SER A 559 10.74 -1.03 14.88
C SER A 559 10.98 -0.93 13.38
N MET A 560 10.45 0.12 12.73
CA MET A 560 10.62 0.34 11.29
C MET A 560 10.26 -0.90 10.44
N LYS A 561 9.26 -1.69 10.86
CA LYS A 561 8.85 -2.97 10.25
C LYS A 561 9.93 -4.06 10.26
N MET A 562 10.87 -3.99 11.20
CA MET A 562 11.96 -4.95 11.38
C MET A 562 11.98 -5.50 12.80
N GLU A 563 12.38 -6.76 12.91
CA GLU A 563 12.74 -7.39 14.19
C GLU A 563 14.18 -6.99 14.56
N ILE A 564 14.34 -6.36 15.72
CA ILE A 564 15.63 -5.92 16.26
C ILE A 564 15.90 -6.71 17.54
N LYS A 565 17.00 -7.46 17.54
CA LYS A 565 17.44 -8.19 18.72
C LYS A 565 17.98 -7.23 19.76
N LEU A 566 17.44 -7.30 20.97
CA LEU A 566 17.98 -6.64 22.14
C LEU A 566 18.92 -7.61 22.86
N GLU A 567 20.21 -7.32 22.79
CA GLU A 567 21.28 -8.18 23.31
C GLU A 567 21.79 -7.68 24.65
N ALA A 568 22.26 -8.61 25.49
CA ALA A 568 22.87 -8.31 26.78
C ALA A 568 24.20 -7.55 26.59
N PRO A 569 24.34 -6.32 27.11
CA PRO A 569 25.59 -5.55 27.00
C PRO A 569 26.69 -6.11 27.92
N ILE A 570 26.31 -6.78 29.00
CA ILE A 570 27.20 -7.38 30.00
C ILE A 570 26.80 -8.82 30.31
N ALA A 571 27.76 -9.61 30.81
CA ALA A 571 27.47 -10.92 31.36
C ALA A 571 26.99 -10.79 32.81
N GLY A 572 25.99 -11.58 33.20
CA GLY A 572 25.38 -11.44 34.51
C GLY A 572 24.13 -12.28 34.68
N THR A 573 23.29 -11.87 35.63
CA THR A 573 21.95 -12.44 35.84
C THR A 573 20.90 -11.39 35.55
N LEU A 574 19.93 -11.72 34.70
CA LEU A 574 18.77 -10.89 34.39
C LEU A 574 17.91 -10.74 35.66
N CYS A 575 17.98 -9.60 36.33
CA CYS A 575 17.37 -9.39 37.65
C CYS A 575 16.08 -8.57 37.63
N ALA A 576 15.74 -7.95 36.49
CA ALA A 576 14.51 -7.20 36.32
C ALA A 576 14.04 -7.22 34.85
N ILE A 577 12.74 -7.41 34.65
CA ILE A 577 12.03 -7.16 33.39
C ILE A 577 11.07 -5.99 33.62
N LEU A 578 11.37 -4.85 33.01
CA LEU A 578 10.65 -3.57 33.20
C LEU A 578 9.62 -3.28 32.11
N CYS A 579 9.51 -4.18 31.14
CA CYS A 579 8.60 -4.06 30.01
C CYS A 579 7.69 -5.28 29.85
N LYS A 580 6.64 -5.13 29.06
CA LYS A 580 5.75 -6.23 28.64
C LYS A 580 5.78 -6.38 27.13
N GLU A 581 5.52 -7.58 26.64
CA GLU A 581 5.26 -7.81 25.21
C GLU A 581 4.09 -6.92 24.74
N GLY A 582 4.24 -6.30 23.57
CA GLY A 582 3.33 -5.30 23.00
C GLY A 582 3.57 -3.86 23.45
N GLN A 583 4.36 -3.61 24.50
CA GLN A 583 4.59 -2.25 25.03
C GLN A 583 5.42 -1.38 24.07
N ALA A 584 5.04 -0.11 23.87
CA ALA A 584 5.89 0.87 23.17
C ALA A 584 7.18 1.13 23.93
N VAL A 585 8.24 1.37 23.16
CA VAL A 585 9.54 1.74 23.68
C VAL A 585 10.10 2.97 22.97
N GLN A 586 10.83 3.78 23.71
CA GLN A 586 11.61 4.91 23.18
C GLN A 586 13.11 4.63 23.24
N PRO A 587 13.93 5.24 22.37
CA PRO A 587 15.38 5.14 22.49
C PRO A 587 15.85 5.59 23.87
N GLY A 588 16.69 4.80 24.53
CA GLY A 588 17.21 5.06 25.88
C GLY A 588 16.31 4.54 27.02
N GLN A 589 15.09 4.08 26.73
CA GLN A 589 14.23 3.53 27.78
C GLN A 589 14.79 2.22 28.32
N SER A 590 14.96 2.13 29.64
CA SER A 590 15.37 0.91 30.33
C SER A 590 14.28 -0.17 30.27
N LEU A 591 14.58 -1.32 29.66
CA LEU A 591 13.65 -2.43 29.50
C LEU A 591 13.97 -3.62 30.41
N PHE A 592 15.25 -3.82 30.72
CA PHE A 592 15.73 -4.91 31.56
C PHE A 592 16.85 -4.44 32.49
N GLY A 593 17.12 -5.20 33.55
CA GLY A 593 18.27 -5.01 34.42
C GLY A 593 19.14 -6.27 34.50
N ILE A 594 20.44 -6.14 34.36
CA ILE A 594 21.42 -7.23 34.55
C ILE A 594 22.29 -6.92 35.74
N THR A 595 22.32 -7.81 36.74
CA THR A 595 23.34 -7.74 37.80
C THR A 595 24.60 -8.45 37.29
N PRO A 596 25.77 -7.78 37.24
CA PRO A 596 27.02 -8.41 36.82
C PRO A 596 27.35 -9.63 37.70
N ASN A 597 27.93 -10.67 37.10
CA ASN A 597 28.54 -11.74 37.88
C ASN A 597 29.89 -11.23 38.42
N ASP A 598 30.16 -11.39 39.71
CA ASP A 598 31.46 -11.04 40.35
C ASP A 598 32.67 -11.70 39.68
#